data_AF-A0A699VTR8-F1
#
_entry.id   AF-A0A699VTR8-F1
#
_cell.length_a   1.000
_cell.length_b   1.000
_cell.length_c   1.000
_cell.angle_alpha   90.00
_cell.angle_beta   90.00
_cell.angle_gamma   90.00
#
_symmetry.space_group_name_H-M   'P 1'
#
loop_
_entity.id
_entity.type
_entity.pdbx_description
1 polymer ?
#
loop_
_entity_poly.entity_id
_entity_poly.type
_entity_poly.pdbx_seq_one_letter_code
_entity_poly.pdbx_strand_id
1 'polypeptide(L)'
;TFKVRVAEGVATQVDAIADSDADQMWNTLARTIKDAAKDTLVVAIGTSKTHIARRESWWLREEVQSKVAAKQARFRELLSCREDNQEDRARALERYKEAKREAGKAVAEAKEKAYEDLYKKLDTKEGAN
;
A
#
# COMPACT_ATOMS: atom_id res chain seq x y z
N THR A 1 19.13 5.74 -12.03
CA THR A 1 18.06 4.71 -11.96
C THR A 1 18.31 3.79 -10.77
N PHE A 2 17.32 3.06 -10.28
CA PHE A 2 17.44 2.17 -9.09
C PHE A 2 18.69 1.28 -9.12
N LYS A 3 18.93 0.59 -10.25
CA LYS A 3 20.10 -0.28 -10.42
C LYS A 3 21.45 0.45 -10.23
N VAL A 4 21.54 1.70 -10.69
CA VAL A 4 22.76 2.53 -10.54
C VAL A 4 22.97 2.91 -9.07
N ARG A 5 21.91 3.28 -8.35
CA ARG A 5 21.99 3.63 -6.91
C ARG A 5 22.36 2.43 -6.04
N VAL A 6 21.84 1.24 -6.36
CA VAL A 6 22.25 0.00 -5.67
C VAL A 6 23.74 -0.28 -5.92
N ALA A 7 24.20 -0.17 -7.16
CA ALA A 7 25.61 -0.40 -7.49
C ALA A 7 26.54 0.60 -6.79
N GLU A 8 26.18 1.89 -6.76
CA GLU A 8 26.92 2.94 -6.04
C GLU A 8 26.98 2.66 -4.54
N GLY A 9 25.85 2.32 -3.91
CA GLY A 9 25.80 2.06 -2.47
C GLY A 9 26.48 0.75 -2.05
N VAL A 10 26.53 -0.24 -2.93
CA VAL A 10 27.30 -1.46 -2.71
C VAL A 10 28.78 -1.14 -2.84
N ALA A 11 29.20 -0.43 -3.90
CA ALA A 11 30.59 -0.02 -4.16
C ALA A 11 31.23 0.73 -2.98
N THR A 12 30.50 1.63 -2.32
CA THR A 12 31.01 2.41 -1.17
C THR A 12 31.18 1.59 0.11
N GLN A 13 30.57 0.41 0.17
CA GLN A 13 30.59 -0.46 1.35
C GLN A 13 31.33 -1.79 1.10
N VAL A 14 31.90 -2.01 -0.10
CA VAL A 14 32.56 -3.28 -0.47
C VAL A 14 33.68 -3.65 0.49
N ASP A 15 34.51 -2.69 0.89
CA ASP A 15 35.62 -2.95 1.82
C ASP A 15 35.12 -3.33 3.21
N ALA A 16 34.01 -2.73 3.67
CA ALA A 16 33.37 -3.07 4.94
C ALA A 16 32.60 -4.42 4.89
N ILE A 17 32.19 -4.85 3.69
CA ILE A 17 31.52 -6.13 3.44
C ILE A 17 32.56 -7.26 3.39
N ALA A 18 33.73 -7.02 2.80
CA ALA A 18 34.77 -8.04 2.60
C ALA A 18 35.40 -8.55 3.91
N ASP A 19 35.47 -7.70 4.94
CA ASP A 19 36.06 -8.05 6.25
C ASP A 19 35.03 -8.54 7.30
N SER A 20 33.77 -8.74 6.90
CA SER A 20 32.65 -9.03 7.82
C SER A 20 32.12 -10.46 7.68
N ASP A 21 31.56 -11.00 8.76
CA ASP A 21 30.88 -12.30 8.76
C ASP A 21 29.67 -12.31 7.80
N ALA A 22 29.32 -13.48 7.27
CA ALA A 22 28.31 -13.64 6.21
C ALA A 22 26.97 -12.97 6.57
N ASP A 23 26.54 -13.06 7.83
CA ASP A 23 25.30 -12.42 8.30
C ASP A 23 25.39 -10.89 8.25
N GLN A 24 26.55 -10.31 8.53
CA GLN A 24 26.78 -8.87 8.44
C GLN A 24 26.84 -8.38 6.99
N MET A 25 27.43 -9.19 6.09
CA MET A 25 27.43 -8.92 4.66
C MET A 25 26.00 -8.84 4.11
N TRP A 26 25.16 -9.84 4.40
CA TRP A 26 23.78 -9.90 3.92
C TRP A 26 22.91 -8.77 4.47
N ASN A 27 23.05 -8.46 5.77
CA ASN A 27 22.33 -7.35 6.39
C ASN A 27 22.72 -6.00 5.77
N THR A 28 23.99 -5.82 5.42
CA THR A 28 24.48 -4.60 4.78
C THR A 28 24.00 -4.46 3.35
N LEU A 29 24.04 -5.54 2.57
CA LEU A 29 23.48 -5.54 1.21
C LEU A 29 21.97 -5.25 1.21
N ALA A 30 21.22 -5.88 2.12
CA ALA A 30 19.79 -5.65 2.26
C ALA A 30 19.44 -4.20 2.62
N ARG A 31 20.24 -3.57 3.50
CA ARG A 31 20.09 -2.15 3.88
C ARG A 31 20.33 -1.23 2.68
N THR A 32 21.41 -1.44 1.95
CA THR A 32 21.75 -0.68 0.75
C THR A 32 20.67 -0.76 -0.33
N ILE A 33 20.13 -1.95 -0.57
CA ILE A 33 19.02 -2.15 -1.52
C ILE A 33 17.77 -1.40 -1.05
N LYS A 34 17.44 -1.47 0.24
CA LYS A 34 16.29 -0.81 0.84
C LYS A 34 16.41 0.72 0.73
N ASP A 35 17.59 1.27 0.96
CA ASP A 35 17.80 2.72 0.91
C ASP A 35 17.84 3.23 -0.55
N ALA A 36 18.47 2.50 -1.47
CA ALA A 36 18.36 2.80 -2.90
C ALA A 36 16.91 2.73 -3.41
N ALA A 37 16.11 1.79 -2.90
CA ALA A 37 14.68 1.70 -3.22
C ALA A 37 13.91 2.90 -2.68
N LYS A 38 14.16 3.33 -1.43
CA LYS A 38 13.56 4.54 -0.88
C LYS A 38 13.93 5.75 -1.73
N ASP A 39 15.21 5.99 -2.01
CA ASP A 39 15.64 7.20 -2.70
C ASP A 39 15.10 7.28 -4.13
N THR A 40 15.00 6.15 -4.83
CA THR A 40 14.54 6.15 -6.23
C THR A 40 13.02 6.03 -6.37
N LEU A 41 12.36 5.23 -5.52
CA LEU A 41 10.91 5.06 -5.57
C LEU A 41 10.17 6.14 -4.80
N VAL A 42 10.70 6.71 -3.71
CA VAL A 42 10.07 7.84 -3.01
C VAL A 42 10.12 9.10 -3.86
N VAL A 43 11.20 9.34 -4.60
CA VAL A 43 11.26 10.42 -5.60
C VAL A 43 10.23 10.20 -6.71
N ALA A 44 10.01 8.95 -7.15
CA ALA A 44 8.94 8.63 -8.09
C ALA A 44 7.54 8.81 -7.45
N ILE A 45 7.34 8.47 -6.18
CA ILE A 45 6.07 8.68 -5.45
C ILE A 45 5.77 10.19 -5.31
N GLY A 46 6.79 11.04 -5.21
CA GLY A 46 6.66 12.51 -5.20
C GLY A 46 6.22 13.12 -6.53
N THR A 47 6.61 12.53 -7.67
CA THR A 47 6.23 13.00 -9.02
C THR A 47 5.01 12.28 -9.61
N SER A 48 4.48 11.26 -8.93
CA SER A 48 3.43 10.39 -9.48
C SER A 48 2.00 10.81 -9.14
N LYS A 49 1.75 11.99 -8.57
CA LYS A 49 0.35 12.47 -8.45
C LYS A 49 -0.36 12.50 -9.81
N THR A 50 0.38 12.77 -10.89
CA THR A 50 -0.19 12.92 -12.25
C THR A 50 -0.39 11.58 -12.97
N HIS A 51 0.48 10.58 -12.78
CA HIS A 51 0.35 9.27 -13.45
C HIS A 51 -0.51 8.27 -12.65
N ILE A 52 -0.59 8.43 -11.33
CA ILE A 52 -1.49 7.66 -10.45
C ILE A 52 -2.95 8.10 -10.62
N ALA A 53 -3.20 9.38 -10.91
CA ALA A 53 -4.54 9.92 -11.17
C ALA A 53 -5.27 9.27 -12.37
N ARG A 54 -4.56 8.54 -13.23
CA ARG A 54 -5.13 7.92 -14.44
C ARG A 54 -5.54 6.45 -14.26
N ARG A 55 -5.10 5.78 -13.18
CA ARG A 55 -5.56 4.44 -12.79
C ARG A 55 -6.67 4.63 -11.77
N GLU A 56 -7.91 4.63 -12.26
CA GLU A 56 -9.16 4.62 -11.48
C GLU A 56 -9.02 5.07 -10.01
N SER A 57 -9.03 6.38 -9.79
CA SER A 57 -8.78 7.08 -8.52
C SER A 57 -9.70 6.67 -7.35
N TRP A 58 -10.64 5.77 -7.56
CA TRP A 58 -11.58 5.34 -6.54
C TRP A 58 -10.92 4.56 -5.41
N TRP A 59 -9.87 3.76 -5.67
CA TRP A 59 -9.15 3.04 -4.60
C TRP A 59 -8.40 3.99 -3.67
N LEU A 60 -7.99 5.16 -4.17
CA LEU A 60 -7.28 6.19 -3.39
C LEU A 60 -8.21 7.17 -2.67
N ARG A 61 -9.54 7.00 -2.79
CA ARG A 61 -10.47 7.79 -2.00
C ARG A 61 -10.21 7.55 -0.52
N GLU A 62 -10.16 8.63 0.24
CA GLU A 62 -9.91 8.61 1.69
C GLU A 62 -10.86 7.66 2.42
N GLU A 63 -12.11 7.59 1.96
CA GLU A 63 -13.13 6.69 2.51
C GLU A 63 -12.76 5.21 2.36
N VAL A 64 -12.28 4.80 1.18
CA VAL A 64 -11.82 3.43 0.94
C VAL A 64 -10.59 3.12 1.79
N GLN A 65 -9.61 4.02 1.82
CA GLN A 65 -8.38 3.85 2.59
C GLN A 65 -8.67 3.75 4.10
N SER A 66 -9.51 4.63 4.62
CA SER A 66 -9.90 4.67 6.04
C SER A 66 -10.62 3.38 6.46
N LYS A 67 -11.54 2.88 5.64
CA LYS A 67 -12.28 1.64 5.93
C LYS A 67 -11.39 0.41 5.81
N VAL A 68 -10.46 0.38 4.83
CA VAL A 68 -9.46 -0.69 4.71
C VAL A 68 -8.50 -0.68 5.90
N ALA A 69 -8.05 0.49 6.35
CA ALA A 69 -7.21 0.62 7.55
C ALA A 69 -7.95 0.14 8.81
N ALA A 70 -9.22 0.49 8.96
CA ALA A 70 -10.07 0.00 10.06
C ALA A 70 -10.22 -1.53 10.04
N LYS A 71 -10.47 -2.13 8.86
CA LYS A 71 -10.48 -3.59 8.69
C LYS A 71 -9.15 -4.22 9.11
N GLN A 72 -8.02 -3.65 8.68
CA GLN A 72 -6.70 -4.15 9.05
C GLN A 72 -6.45 -4.05 10.56
N ALA A 73 -6.85 -2.96 11.20
CA ALA A 73 -6.75 -2.80 12.65
C ALA A 73 -7.54 -3.88 13.39
N ARG A 74 -8.80 -4.14 12.99
CA ARG A 74 -9.62 -5.21 13.57
C ARG A 74 -9.05 -6.61 13.30
N PHE A 75 -8.41 -6.82 12.16
CA PHE A 75 -7.73 -8.08 11.88
C PHE A 75 -6.52 -8.29 12.81
N ARG A 76 -5.72 -7.24 13.07
CA ARG A 76 -4.63 -7.32 14.05
C ARG A 76 -5.15 -7.58 15.46
N GLU A 77 -6.24 -6.93 15.86
CA GLU A 77 -6.90 -7.21 17.16
C GLU A 77 -7.34 -8.69 17.26
N LEU A 78 -7.96 -9.22 16.22
CA LEU A 78 -8.37 -10.63 16.17
C LEU A 78 -7.18 -11.59 16.29
N LEU A 79 -6.04 -11.27 15.69
CA LEU A 79 -4.81 -12.07 15.80
C LEU A 79 -4.17 -11.98 17.19
N SER A 80 -4.37 -10.88 17.91
CA SER A 80 -3.83 -10.66 19.25
C SER A 80 -4.68 -11.29 20.37
N CYS A 81 -5.91 -11.73 20.08
CA CYS A 81 -6.73 -12.46 21.04
C CYS A 81 -6.10 -13.81 21.37
N ARG A 82 -5.95 -14.10 22.67
CA ARG A 82 -5.47 -15.39 23.15
C ARG A 82 -6.53 -16.48 22.94
N GLU A 83 -6.08 -17.72 22.77
CA GLU A 83 -6.96 -18.87 22.51
C GLU A 83 -7.81 -19.30 23.71
N ASP A 84 -7.41 -18.97 24.92
CA ASP A 84 -8.14 -19.25 26.17
C ASP A 84 -9.39 -18.38 26.35
N ASN A 85 -9.44 -17.19 25.72
CA ASN A 85 -10.57 -16.26 25.81
C ASN A 85 -11.49 -16.35 24.60
N GLN A 86 -12.25 -17.45 24.52
CA GLN A 86 -13.15 -17.73 23.39
C GLN A 86 -14.21 -16.63 23.16
N GLU A 87 -14.76 -16.03 24.23
CA GLU A 87 -15.74 -14.94 24.12
C GLU A 87 -15.13 -13.66 23.53
N ASP A 88 -13.92 -13.29 23.96
CA ASP A 88 -13.21 -12.12 23.43
C ASP A 88 -12.86 -12.33 21.95
N ARG A 89 -12.44 -13.55 21.59
CA ARG A 89 -12.14 -13.92 20.21
C ARG A 89 -13.37 -13.87 19.33
N ALA A 90 -14.52 -14.37 19.81
CA ALA A 90 -15.80 -14.29 19.10
C ALA A 90 -16.20 -12.82 18.87
N ARG A 91 -16.06 -11.97 19.89
CA ARG A 91 -16.34 -10.53 19.79
C ARG A 91 -15.39 -9.81 18.82
N ALA A 92 -14.10 -10.14 18.84
CA ALA A 92 -13.12 -9.59 17.90
C ALA A 92 -13.41 -10.04 16.45
N LEU A 93 -13.87 -11.28 16.28
CA LEU A 93 -14.24 -11.82 14.97
C LEU A 93 -15.44 -11.07 14.38
N GLU A 94 -16.49 -10.82 15.18
CA GLU A 94 -17.65 -10.06 14.71
C GLU A 94 -17.27 -8.63 14.32
N ARG A 95 -16.46 -7.93 15.14
CA ARG A 95 -15.93 -6.59 14.79
C ARG A 95 -15.13 -6.59 13.50
N TYR A 96 -14.33 -7.63 13.26
CA TYR A 96 -13.60 -7.78 12.00
C TYR A 96 -14.53 -8.01 10.81
N LYS A 97 -15.55 -8.86 10.94
CA LYS A 97 -16.55 -9.10 9.88
C LYS A 97 -17.30 -7.82 9.52
N GLU A 98 -17.72 -7.05 10.52
CA GLU A 98 -18.35 -5.74 10.33
C GLU A 98 -17.43 -4.79 9.58
N ALA A 99 -16.19 -4.62 10.03
CA ALA A 99 -15.21 -3.75 9.36
C ALA A 99 -14.88 -4.23 7.94
N LYS A 100 -14.86 -5.54 7.69
CA LYS A 100 -14.69 -6.12 6.35
C LYS A 100 -15.87 -5.79 5.44
N ARG A 101 -17.11 -5.89 5.93
CA ARG A 101 -18.32 -5.53 5.19
C ARG A 101 -18.31 -4.03 4.85
N GLU A 102 -17.98 -3.19 5.82
CA GLU A 102 -17.88 -1.74 5.65
C GLU A 102 -16.82 -1.34 4.62
N ALA A 103 -15.64 -1.97 4.65
CA ALA A 103 -14.62 -1.76 3.61
C ALA A 103 -15.10 -2.21 2.22
N GLY A 104 -15.80 -3.35 2.13
CA GLY A 104 -16.39 -3.81 0.87
C GLY A 104 -17.44 -2.84 0.32
N LYS A 105 -18.30 -2.31 1.18
CA LYS A 105 -19.30 -1.31 0.83
C LYS A 105 -18.66 -0.02 0.29
N ALA A 106 -17.68 0.53 1.02
CA ALA A 106 -16.96 1.73 0.57
C ALA A 106 -16.24 1.52 -0.78
N VAL A 107 -15.70 0.32 -1.02
CA VAL A 107 -15.12 -0.04 -2.31
C VAL A 107 -16.17 -0.05 -3.42
N ALA A 108 -17.34 -0.62 -3.17
CA ALA A 108 -18.44 -0.66 -4.14
C ALA A 108 -18.95 0.76 -4.47
N GLU A 109 -19.21 1.58 -3.45
CA GLU A 109 -19.66 2.97 -3.60
C GLU A 109 -18.62 3.83 -4.33
N ALA A 110 -17.33 3.65 -4.01
CA ALA A 110 -16.26 4.37 -4.68
C ALA A 110 -16.16 3.99 -6.17
N LYS A 111 -16.33 2.71 -6.50
CA LYS A 111 -16.39 2.21 -7.88
C LYS A 111 -17.61 2.76 -8.62
N GLU A 112 -18.80 2.65 -8.03
CA GLU A 112 -20.05 3.17 -8.59
C GLU A 112 -19.92 4.66 -8.91
N LYS A 113 -19.42 5.45 -7.96
CA LYS A 113 -19.18 6.88 -8.17
C LYS A 113 -18.17 7.15 -9.29
N ALA A 114 -17.11 6.34 -9.40
CA ALA A 114 -16.17 6.49 -10.50
C ALA A 114 -16.79 6.15 -11.87
N TYR A 115 -17.69 5.16 -11.93
CA TYR A 115 -18.44 4.86 -13.14
C TYR A 115 -19.45 5.95 -13.48
N GLU A 116 -20.20 6.47 -12.51
CA GLU A 116 -21.06 7.63 -12.72
C GLU A 116 -20.29 8.84 -13.25
N ASP A 117 -19.16 9.17 -12.64
CA ASP A 117 -18.30 10.29 -13.05
C ASP A 117 -17.77 10.08 -14.48
N LEU A 118 -17.50 8.83 -14.88
CA LEU A 118 -17.10 8.47 -16.23
C LEU A 118 -18.25 8.66 -17.22
N TYR A 119 -19.44 8.13 -16.92
CA TYR A 119 -20.60 8.25 -17.79
C TYR A 119 -21.04 9.70 -17.97
N LYS A 120 -21.07 10.50 -16.90
CA LYS A 120 -21.38 11.93 -16.98
C LYS A 120 -20.44 12.66 -17.95
N LYS A 121 -19.14 12.33 -17.95
CA LYS A 121 -18.15 12.92 -18.87
C LYS A 121 -18.34 12.48 -20.33
N LEU A 122 -18.82 11.26 -20.55
CA LEU A 122 -19.15 10.78 -21.89
C LEU A 122 -20.41 11.46 -22.42
N ASP A 123 -21.40 11.68 -21.56
CA ASP A 123 -22.68 12.33 -21.90
C ASP A 123 -22.54 13.84 -22.15
N THR A 124 -21.44 14.46 -21.67
CA THR A 124 -21.17 15.90 -21.84
C THR A 124 -20.27 16.26 -23.04
N LYS A 125 -19.98 15.32 -23.95
CA LYS A 125 -19.26 15.63 -25.19
C LYS A 125 -20.15 15.43 -26.41
N GLU A 126 -20.69 16.56 -26.87
CA GLU A 126 -21.25 16.86 -28.18
C GLU A 126 -20.94 15.81 -29.26
N GLY A 127 -21.94 14.97 -29.54
CA GLY A 127 -22.12 14.34 -30.85
C GLY A 127 -22.55 15.38 -31.88
N ALA A 128 -21.66 16.31 -32.21
CA ALA A 128 -21.79 17.20 -33.36
C ALA A 128 -20.46 17.23 -34.11
N ASN A 129 -20.21 16.18 -34.89
CA ASN A 129 -19.45 16.27 -36.14
C ASN A 129 -19.78 15.06 -37.03
#